data_AF-A0A6V7LQK9-F1
#
_entry.id   AF-A0A6V7LQK9-F1
#
_cell.length_a   1.000
_cell.length_b   1.000
_cell.length_c   1.000
_cell.angle_alpha   90.00
_cell.angle_beta   90.00
_cell.angle_gamma   90.00
#
_symmetry.space_group_name_H-M   'P 1'
#
loop_
_entity.id
_entity.type
_entity.pdbx_description
1 polymer ?
#
loop_
_entity_poly.entity_id
_entity_poly.type
_entity_poly.pdbx_seq_one_letter_code
_entity_poly.pdbx_strand_id
1 'polypeptide(L)' 'EQWHHDRKLITPAFHFGILEDFAEVMVEKADLLNGLLAEQVKRHGKEPFNVFEMICRCALDIIC' A
#
# COMPACT_ATOMS: atom_id res chain seq x y z
N GLU A 1 4.82 -17.34 -25.63
CA GLU A 1 4.21 -18.46 -24.89
C GLU A 1 4.24 -18.31 -23.37
N GLN A 2 5.39 -18.37 -22.69
CA GLN A 2 5.45 -18.40 -21.21
C GLN A 2 4.71 -17.23 -20.51
N TRP A 3 4.99 -15.98 -20.88
CA TRP A 3 4.32 -14.80 -20.29
C TRP A 3 2.80 -14.83 -20.45
N HIS A 4 2.30 -15.28 -21.61
CA HIS A 4 0.86 -15.38 -21.86
C HIS A 4 0.23 -16.46 -20.97
N HIS A 5 0.91 -17.59 -20.79
CA HIS A 5 0.48 -18.65 -19.89
C HIS A 5 0.42 -18.16 -18.43
N ASP A 6 1.52 -17.57 -17.94
CA ASP A 6 1.62 -17.08 -16.56
C ASP A 6 0.60 -15.98 -16.30
N ARG A 7 0.45 -15.00 -17.20
CA ARG A 7 -0.51 -13.91 -17.02
C ARG A 7 -1.95 -14.43 -16.97
N LYS A 8 -2.28 -15.44 -17.77
CA LYS A 8 -3.61 -16.07 -17.73
C LYS A 8 -3.90 -16.72 -16.38
N LEU A 9 -2.88 -17.31 -15.74
CA LEU A 9 -3.00 -17.91 -14.40
C LEU A 9 -3.19 -16.86 -13.30
N ILE A 10 -2.52 -15.70 -13.39
CA ILE A 10 -2.54 -14.68 -12.32
C ILE A 10 -3.71 -13.68 -12.49
N THR A 11 -4.26 -13.52 -13.69
CA THR A 11 -5.35 -12.56 -13.98
C THR A 11 -6.54 -12.64 -13.00
N PRO A 12 -7.01 -13.83 -12.56
CA PRO A 12 -8.09 -13.92 -11.58
C PRO A 12 -7.80 -13.17 -10.28
N ALA A 13 -6.55 -13.17 -9.78
CA ALA A 13 -6.16 -12.48 -8.54
C ALA A 13 -6.27 -10.96 -8.60
N PHE A 14 -6.40 -10.39 -9.82
CA PHE A 14 -6.59 -8.96 -10.05
C PHE A 14 -8.00 -8.62 -10.57
N HIS A 15 -8.95 -9.56 -10.45
CA HIS A 15 -10.35 -9.30 -10.75
C HIS A 15 -10.97 -8.41 -9.66
N PHE A 16 -11.84 -7.46 -10.02
CA PHE A 16 -12.39 -6.47 -9.09
C PHE A 16 -13.00 -7.07 -7.82
N GLY A 17 -13.73 -8.18 -7.94
CA GLY A 17 -14.30 -8.86 -6.76
C GLY A 17 -13.26 -9.37 -5.76
N ILE A 18 -12.05 -9.74 -6.22
CA ILE A 18 -10.95 -10.14 -5.33
C ILE A 18 -10.23 -8.88 -4.78
N LEU A 19 -10.15 -7.81 -5.57
CA LEU A 19 -9.56 -6.55 -5.12
C LEU A 19 -10.36 -5.91 -3.97
N GLU A 20 -11.67 -6.14 -3.89
CA GLU A 20 -12.49 -5.74 -2.75
C GLU A 20 -12.02 -6.40 -1.44
N ASP A 21 -11.68 -7.69 -1.48
CA ASP A 21 -11.15 -8.39 -0.29
C ASP A 21 -9.79 -7.82 0.15
N PHE A 22 -8.95 -7.39 -0.80
CA PHE A 22 -7.67 -6.76 -0.50
C PHE A 22 -7.80 -5.29 -0.07
N ALA A 23 -8.94 -4.65 -0.32
CA ALA A 23 -9.16 -3.26 0.06
C ALA A 23 -9.13 -3.08 1.58
N GLU A 24 -9.58 -4.07 2.35
CA GLU A 24 -9.52 -4.03 3.82
C GLU A 24 -8.08 -3.90 4.33
N VAL A 25 -7.15 -4.71 3.78
CA VAL A 25 -5.72 -4.64 4.12
C VAL A 25 -5.13 -3.28 3.71
N MET A 26 -5.48 -2.79 2.51
CA MET A 26 -5.01 -1.47 2.06
C MET A 26 -5.44 -0.35 3.01
N VAL A 27 -6.70 -0.38 3.46
CA VAL A 27 -7.24 0.60 4.41
C VAL A 27 -6.52 0.50 5.76
N GLU A 28 -6.33 -0.71 6.29
CA GLU A 28 -5.63 -0.93 7.55
C GLU A 28 -4.20 -0.34 7.51
N LYS A 29 -3.44 -0.62 6.45
CA LYS A 29 -2.06 -0.10 6.31
C LYS A 29 -2.04 1.41 6.08
N ALA A 30 -3.02 1.96 5.35
CA ALA A 30 -3.15 3.40 5.17
C ALA A 30 -3.45 4.12 6.49
N ASP A 31 -4.28 3.54 7.36
CA ASP A 31 -4.58 4.10 8.68
C ASP A 31 -3.35 4.09 9.60
N LEU A 32 -2.56 3.02 9.56
CA LEU A 32 -1.27 2.97 10.27
C LEU A 32 -0.31 4.06 9.77
N LEU A 33 -0.18 4.22 8.45
CA LEU A 33 0.63 5.27 7.84
C LEU A 33 0.16 6.67 8.27
N ASN A 34 -1.16 6.90 8.31
CA ASN A 34 -1.74 8.17 8.78
C ASN A 34 -1.35 8.46 10.23
N GLY A 35 -1.37 7.45 11.10
CA GLY A 35 -0.88 7.57 12.48
C GLY A 35 0.58 8.02 12.54
N LEU A 36 1.45 7.37 11.77
CA LEU A 36 2.88 7.71 11.72
C LEU A 36 3.12 9.11 11.14
N LEU A 37 2.37 9.50 10.09
CA LEU A 37 2.46 10.84 9.50
C LEU A 37 2.02 11.91 10.50
N ALA A 38 0.96 11.65 11.27
CA ALA A 38 0.52 12.56 12.32
C ALA A 38 1.60 12.78 13.39
N GLU A 39 2.37 11.75 13.74
CA GLU A 39 3.53 11.89 14.63
C GLU A 39 4.66 12.72 14.01
N GLN A 40 4.94 12.53 12.71
CA GLN A 40 5.95 13.33 12.02
C GLN A 40 5.55 14.81 11.93
N VAL A 41 4.26 15.09 11.67
CA VAL A 41 3.72 16.46 11.68
C VAL A 41 3.84 17.08 13.07
N LYS A 42 3.54 16.34 14.14
CA LYS A 42 3.76 16.83 15.51
C LYS A 42 5.23 17.13 15.81
N ARG A 43 6.16 16.34 15.24
CA ARG A 43 7.61 16.50 15.45
C ARG A 43 8.21 17.67 14.67
N HIS A 44 7.82 17.85 13.40
CA HIS A 44 8.39 18.87 12.51
C HIS A 44 7.58 20.18 12.49
N GLY A 45 6.34 20.17 12.99
CA GLY A 45 5.47 21.34 12.98
C GLY A 45 5.10 21.74 11.55
N LYS A 46 5.57 22.93 11.13
CA LYS A 46 5.35 23.46 9.76
C LYS A 46 6.51 23.19 8.81
N GLU A 47 7.61 22.64 9.31
CA GLU A 47 8.76 22.35 8.47
C GLU A 47 8.47 21.14 7.56
N PRO A 48 8.90 21.19 6.28
CA PRO A 48 8.76 20.07 5.39
C PRO A 48 9.62 18.89 5.86
N PHE A 49 9.12 17.67 5.70
CA PHE A 49 9.85 16.43 5.99
C PHE A 49 9.65 15.42 4.87
N ASN A 50 10.60 14.50 4.74
CA ASN A 50 10.57 13.47 3.70
C ASN A 50 9.67 12.31 4.12
N VAL A 51 8.70 11.95 3.28
CA VAL A 51 7.77 10.84 3.50
C VAL A 51 8.09 9.59 2.68
N PHE A 52 9.06 9.67 1.77
CA PHE A 52 9.34 8.63 0.78
C PHE A 52 9.52 7.25 1.40
N GLU A 53 10.34 7.14 2.45
CA GLU A 53 10.56 5.87 3.14
C GLU A 53 9.27 5.31 3.76
N MET A 54 8.44 6.17 4.36
CA MET A 54 7.17 5.75 4.96
C MET A 54 6.18 5.24 3.91
N ILE A 55 6.11 5.90 2.77
CA ILE A 55 5.26 5.47 1.65
C ILE A 55 5.76 4.14 1.07
N CYS A 56 7.07 4.00 0.84
CA CYS A 56 7.63 2.74 0.34
C CYS A 56 7.39 1.56 1.29
N ARG A 57 7.51 1.78 2.61
CA ARG A 57 7.20 0.76 3.62
C ARG A 57 5.72 0.40 3.63
N CYS A 58 4.82 1.39 3.62
CA CYS A 58 3.38 1.14 3.53
C CYS A 58 3.01 0.35 2.27
N ALA A 59 3.59 0.68 1.11
CA ALA A 59 3.37 -0.06 -0.12
C ALA A 59 3.86 -1.53 -0.03
N LEU A 60 4.98 -1.76 0.65
CA LEU A 60 5.48 -3.12 0.92
C LEU A 60 4.52 -3.88 1.85
N ASP A 61 4.06 -3.24 2.93
CA ASP A 61 3.11 -3.82 3.89
C ASP A 61 1.74 -4.13 3.27
N ILE A 62 1.37 -3.47 2.17
CA ILE A 62 0.14 -3.74 1.40
C ILE A 62 0.31 -4.94 0.46
N ILE A 63 1.50 -5.12 -0.12
CA ILE A 63 1.76 -6.11 -1.18
C ILE A 63 2.23 -7.46 -0.60
N CYS A 64 2.84 -7.47 0.60
CA CYS A 64 3.39 -8.65 1.27
C CYS A 64 2.45 -9.23 2.34
#